data_AF-A0A084EXL2-F1
#
_entry.id   AF-A0A084EXL2-F1
#
_cell.length_a   1.000
_cell.length_b   1.000
_cell.length_c   1.000
_cell.angle_alpha   90.00
_cell.angle_beta   90.00
_cell.angle_gamma   90.00
#
_symmetry.space_group_name_H-M   'P 1'
#
loop_
_entity.id
_entity.type
_entity.pdbx_description
1 polymer ?
#
loop_
_entity_poly.entity_id
_entity_poly.type
_entity_poly.pdbx_seq_one_letter_code
_entity_poly.pdbx_strand_id
1 'polypeptide(L)'
;MTGFNRDEAIVLLALEDKEEWEQEHILRVLENFNTIQIKKEQFKMMHDLIKNHGMQLTKLVKFFDISISGYYKWLNSQKINELCPIKQRNMEIIKKIYNEHTHHIGCRKIQRILSSKYNIKLNYKTVNNYMARLSLLRECDICKREEKLKASVNEK
;
A
#
# COMPACT_ATOMS: atom_id res chain seq x y z
N MET A 1 13.30 -9.06 27.91
CA MET A 1 12.79 -7.69 27.75
C MET A 1 13.97 -6.80 27.45
N THR A 2 14.30 -6.63 26.19
CA THR A 2 15.30 -5.65 25.74
C THR A 2 14.69 -4.26 25.93
N GLY A 3 15.32 -3.44 26.78
CA GLY A 3 14.88 -2.07 27.02
C GLY A 3 14.95 -1.25 25.73
N PHE A 4 14.01 -0.32 25.56
CA PHE A 4 14.03 0.64 24.45
C PHE A 4 15.33 1.46 24.52
N ASN A 5 16.22 1.26 23.55
CA ASN A 5 17.47 2.00 23.44
C ASN A 5 17.30 3.15 22.45
N ARG A 6 17.38 4.40 22.95
CA ARG A 6 17.21 5.62 22.15
C ARG A 6 18.25 5.73 21.04
N ASP A 7 19.51 5.40 21.34
CA ASP A 7 20.61 5.51 20.38
C ASP A 7 20.46 4.48 19.25
N GLU A 8 20.02 3.26 19.59
CA GLU A 8 19.73 2.23 18.60
C GLU A 8 18.55 2.62 17.70
N ALA A 9 17.52 3.26 18.26
CA ALA A 9 16.37 3.73 17.51
C ALA A 9 16.74 4.84 16.50
N ILE A 10 17.61 5.77 16.88
CA ILE A 10 18.11 6.84 16.00
C ILE A 10 18.80 6.24 14.77
N VAL A 11 19.69 5.27 14.98
CA VAL A 11 20.44 4.61 13.91
C VAL A 11 19.52 3.75 13.03
N LEU A 12 18.69 2.89 13.63
CA LEU A 12 17.80 1.98 12.87
C LEU A 12 16.79 2.72 12.01
N LEU A 13 16.27 3.84 12.52
CA LEU A 13 15.26 4.65 11.82
C LEU A 13 15.89 5.71 10.91
N ALA A 14 17.21 5.88 10.95
CA ALA A 14 17.98 6.95 10.30
C ALA A 14 17.39 8.33 10.60
N LEU A 15 17.30 8.65 11.90
CA LEU A 15 16.82 9.95 12.37
C LEU A 15 17.92 11.03 12.37
N GLU A 16 19.16 10.65 12.09
CA GLU A 16 20.34 11.54 12.10
C GLU A 16 20.18 12.76 11.17
N ASP A 17 19.47 12.58 10.05
CA ASP A 17 19.22 13.64 9.07
C ASP A 17 18.08 14.61 9.47
N LYS A 18 17.41 14.37 10.61
CA LYS A 18 16.26 15.18 11.07
C LYS A 18 16.67 16.19 12.13
N GLU A 19 15.92 17.29 12.24
CA GLU A 19 16.15 18.30 13.29
C GLU A 19 15.93 17.72 14.69
N GLU A 20 16.67 18.20 15.68
CA GLU A 20 16.67 17.66 17.06
C GLU A 20 15.27 17.60 17.68
N TRP A 21 14.44 18.64 17.49
CA TRP A 21 13.06 18.65 18.01
C TRP A 21 12.20 17.54 17.37
N GLU A 22 12.46 17.22 16.10
CA GLU A 22 11.75 16.18 15.36
C GLU A 22 12.19 14.80 15.85
N GLN A 23 13.50 14.62 16.07
CA GLN A 23 14.05 13.41 16.69
C GLN A 23 13.42 13.18 18.07
N GLU A 24 13.37 14.21 18.92
CA GLU A 24 12.83 14.11 20.27
C GLU A 24 11.33 13.80 20.27
N HIS A 25 10.55 14.42 19.37
CA HIS A 25 9.14 14.08 19.18
C HIS A 25 8.99 12.60 18.80
N ILE A 26 9.73 12.14 17.80
CA ILE A 26 9.66 10.76 17.32
C ILE A 26 10.02 9.79 18.45
N LEU A 27 11.08 10.05 19.21
CA LEU A 27 11.50 9.21 20.34
C LEU A 27 10.42 9.12 21.41
N ARG A 28 9.76 10.23 21.78
CA ARG A 28 8.63 10.20 22.73
C ARG A 28 7.46 9.35 22.22
N VAL A 29 7.15 9.43 20.93
CA VAL A 29 6.11 8.60 20.31
C VAL A 29 6.51 7.12 20.35
N LEU A 30 7.79 6.79 20.11
CA LEU A 30 8.31 5.43 20.16
C LEU A 30 8.30 4.84 21.58
N GLU A 31 8.60 5.63 22.60
CA GLU A 31 8.52 5.21 24.01
C GLU A 31 7.09 4.84 24.41
N ASN A 32 6.12 5.66 24.00
CA ASN A 32 4.70 5.39 24.23
C ASN A 32 4.20 4.15 23.46
N PHE A 33 4.86 3.77 22.37
CA PHE A 33 4.45 2.58 21.61
C PHE A 33 4.66 1.29 22.41
N ASN A 34 5.77 1.19 23.15
CA ASN A 34 6.12 -0.03 23.89
C ASN A 34 5.18 -0.33 25.07
N THR A 35 4.43 0.67 25.53
CA THR A 35 3.48 0.51 26.65
C THR A 35 2.09 0.08 26.17
N ILE A 36 1.80 0.24 24.88
CA ILE A 36 0.47 -0.02 24.31
C ILE A 36 0.37 -1.48 23.85
N GLN A 37 -0.55 -2.23 24.45
CA GLN A 37 -0.86 -3.61 24.04
C GLN A 37 -1.84 -3.69 22.85
N ILE A 38 -2.57 -2.61 22.56
CA ILE A 38 -3.63 -2.62 21.55
C ILE A 38 -3.04 -2.40 20.15
N LYS A 39 -3.04 -3.47 19.33
CA LYS A 39 -2.52 -3.43 17.94
C LYS A 39 -3.11 -2.32 17.06
N LYS A 40 -4.37 -1.94 17.27
CA LYS A 40 -5.01 -0.86 16.50
C LYS A 40 -4.37 0.51 16.77
N GLU A 41 -4.00 0.78 18.01
CA GLU A 41 -3.34 2.02 18.40
C GLU A 41 -1.90 2.06 17.91
N GLN A 42 -1.21 0.92 17.98
CA GLN A 42 0.10 0.74 17.36
C GLN A 42 0.09 1.08 15.86
N PHE A 43 -0.90 0.58 15.11
CA PHE A 43 -1.03 0.91 13.68
C PHE A 43 -1.35 2.40 13.44
N LYS A 44 -2.11 3.03 14.33
CA LYS A 44 -2.42 4.46 14.28
C LYS A 44 -1.15 5.30 14.47
N MET A 45 -0.39 5.05 15.52
CA MET A 45 0.87 5.75 15.79
C MET A 45 1.88 5.57 14.65
N MET A 46 1.99 4.35 14.11
CA MET A 46 2.85 4.11 12.95
C MET A 46 2.37 4.90 11.72
N HIS A 47 1.06 5.00 11.49
CA HIS A 47 0.51 5.80 10.40
C HIS A 47 0.82 7.30 10.58
N ASP A 48 0.70 7.82 11.81
CA ASP A 48 0.99 9.22 12.12
C ASP A 48 2.48 9.54 11.91
N LEU A 49 3.39 8.64 12.30
CA LEU A 49 4.83 8.76 12.04
C LEU A 49 5.14 8.80 10.53
N ILE A 50 4.49 7.95 9.74
CA ILE A 50 4.66 7.93 8.29
C ILE A 50 4.13 9.24 7.68
N LYS A 51 2.96 9.70 8.12
CA LYS A 51 2.26 10.85 7.54
C LYS A 51 2.92 12.18 7.90
N ASN A 52 3.32 12.36 9.16
CA ASN A 52 3.82 13.63 9.67
C ASN A 52 5.35 13.77 9.52
N HIS A 53 6.09 12.65 9.61
CA HIS A 53 7.55 12.65 9.62
C HIS A 53 8.17 11.97 8.38
N GLY A 54 7.34 11.49 7.44
CA GLY A 54 7.81 10.87 6.20
C GLY A 54 8.56 9.56 6.41
N MET A 55 8.34 8.89 7.53
CA MET A 55 9.11 7.71 7.91
C MET A 55 8.83 6.50 7.01
N GLN A 56 9.85 5.67 6.83
CA GLN A 56 9.74 4.47 6.00
C GLN A 56 9.01 3.34 6.73
N LEU A 57 7.88 2.89 6.16
CA LEU A 57 7.08 1.78 6.69
C LEU A 57 7.92 0.52 6.97
N THR A 58 8.87 0.19 6.09
CA THR A 58 9.72 -1.01 6.22
C THR A 58 10.60 -0.98 7.47
N LYS A 59 11.10 0.20 7.85
CA LYS A 59 11.91 0.38 9.06
C LYS A 59 11.04 0.30 10.31
N LEU A 60 9.91 0.98 10.31
CA LEU A 60 8.96 0.98 11.43
C LEU A 60 8.42 -0.42 11.73
N VAL A 61 8.04 -1.18 10.69
CA VAL A 61 7.54 -2.55 10.82
C VAL A 61 8.57 -3.47 11.47
N LYS A 62 9.86 -3.34 11.10
CA LYS A 62 10.95 -4.09 11.73
C LYS A 62 11.15 -3.69 13.19
N PHE A 63 11.11 -2.38 13.46
CA PHE A 63 11.32 -1.83 14.80
C PHE A 63 10.23 -2.26 15.78
N PHE A 64 8.97 -2.28 15.32
CA PHE A 64 7.80 -2.55 16.17
C PHE A 64 7.35 -4.02 16.18
N ASP A 65 8.02 -4.90 15.44
CA ASP A 65 7.64 -6.31 15.26
C ASP A 65 6.16 -6.49 14.88
N ILE A 66 5.66 -5.65 13.97
CA ILE A 66 4.29 -5.74 13.46
C ILE A 66 4.28 -6.22 12.01
N SER A 67 3.20 -6.90 11.61
CA SER A 67 3.07 -7.35 10.22
C SER A 67 2.64 -6.21 9.29
N ILE A 68 3.34 -6.09 8.16
CA ILE A 68 2.97 -5.19 7.04
C ILE A 68 1.54 -5.46 6.59
N SER A 69 1.15 -6.74 6.50
CA SER A 69 -0.19 -7.15 6.10
C SER A 69 -1.25 -6.73 7.13
N GLY A 70 -0.94 -6.79 8.43
CA GLY A 70 -1.79 -6.28 9.51
C GLY A 70 -2.02 -4.79 9.41
N TYR A 71 -0.96 -4.01 9.16
CA TYR A 71 -1.05 -2.58 8.95
C TYR A 71 -1.96 -2.22 7.76
N TYR A 72 -1.77 -2.86 6.60
CA TYR A 72 -2.63 -2.59 5.44
C TYR A 72 -4.08 -3.04 5.66
N LYS A 73 -4.33 -4.12 6.42
CA LYS A 73 -5.69 -4.51 6.82
C LYS A 73 -6.35 -3.45 7.70
N TRP A 74 -5.61 -2.91 8.67
CA TRP A 74 -6.10 -1.81 9.51
C TRP A 74 -6.35 -0.54 8.67
N LEU A 75 -5.42 -0.18 7.80
CA LEU A 75 -5.55 1.00 6.93
C LEU A 75 -6.76 0.89 6.00
N ASN A 76 -7.07 -0.31 5.50
CA ASN A 76 -8.28 -0.59 4.75
C ASN A 76 -9.55 -0.53 5.62
N SER A 77 -9.51 -1.02 6.86
CA SER A 77 -10.67 -1.03 7.77
C SER A 77 -11.04 0.38 8.25
N GLN A 78 -10.07 1.27 8.37
CA GLN A 78 -10.29 2.67 8.72
C GLN A 78 -10.82 3.51 7.55
N LYS A 79 -11.04 2.92 6.36
CA LYS A 79 -11.37 3.66 5.13
C LYS A 79 -10.38 4.77 4.79
N ILE A 80 -9.20 4.81 5.41
CA ILE A 80 -8.10 5.73 5.06
C ILE A 80 -7.63 5.49 3.62
N ASN A 81 -7.85 4.26 3.12
CA ASN A 81 -7.68 3.86 1.73
C ASN A 81 -8.93 4.05 0.85
N GLU A 82 -9.93 4.84 1.28
CA GLU A 82 -10.98 5.35 0.38
C GLU A 82 -10.28 5.76 -0.90
N LEU A 83 -10.70 5.09 -1.99
CA LEU A 83 -9.96 5.02 -3.25
C LEU A 83 -9.37 6.39 -3.53
N CYS A 84 -8.05 6.52 -3.31
CA CYS A 84 -7.33 7.76 -3.59
C CYS A 84 -7.91 8.34 -4.89
N PRO A 85 -8.38 9.60 -4.94
CA PRO A 85 -9.18 10.10 -6.06
C PRO A 85 -8.57 9.80 -7.43
N ILE A 86 -7.24 9.73 -7.50
CA ILE A 86 -6.45 9.30 -8.65
C ILE A 86 -6.75 7.84 -9.06
N LYS A 87 -6.77 6.89 -8.12
CA LYS A 87 -7.12 5.48 -8.38
C LYS A 87 -8.54 5.36 -8.92
N GLN A 88 -9.49 6.09 -8.33
CA GLN A 88 -10.88 6.09 -8.80
C GLN A 88 -11.00 6.67 -10.21
N ARG A 89 -10.41 7.85 -10.45
CA ARG A 89 -10.32 8.46 -11.78
C ARG A 89 -9.69 7.51 -12.81
N ASN A 90 -8.60 6.83 -12.45
CA ASN A 90 -7.94 5.87 -13.35
C ASN A 90 -8.86 4.67 -13.67
N MET A 91 -9.59 4.16 -12.69
CA MET A 91 -10.57 3.08 -12.89
C MET A 91 -11.73 3.53 -13.80
N GLU A 92 -12.22 4.75 -13.63
CA GLU A 92 -13.27 5.33 -14.49
C GLU A 92 -12.80 5.49 -15.94
N ILE A 93 -11.57 5.99 -16.14
CA ILE A 93 -10.98 6.11 -17.48
C ILE A 93 -10.80 4.72 -18.12
N ILE A 94 -10.34 3.72 -17.36
CA ILE A 94 -10.23 2.33 -17.85
C ILE A 94 -11.60 1.80 -18.28
N LYS A 95 -12.64 2.03 -17.48
CA LYS A 95 -14.01 1.62 -17.80
C LYS A 95 -14.52 2.33 -19.06
N LYS A 96 -14.25 3.63 -19.20
CA LYS A 96 -14.59 4.42 -20.39
C LYS A 96 -13.92 3.85 -21.64
N ILE A 97 -12.60 3.65 -21.61
CA ILE A 97 -11.86 3.05 -22.73
C ILE A 97 -12.44 1.69 -23.08
N TYR A 98 -12.74 0.84 -22.09
CA TYR A 98 -13.33 -0.47 -22.35
C TYR A 98 -14.68 -0.39 -23.07
N ASN A 99 -15.57 0.50 -22.62
CA ASN A 99 -16.91 0.67 -23.18
C ASN A 99 -16.90 1.34 -24.57
N GLU A 100 -15.90 2.15 -24.88
CA GLU A 100 -15.72 2.76 -26.21
C GLU A 100 -15.37 1.72 -27.30
N HIS A 101 -14.89 0.55 -26.90
CA HIS A 101 -14.55 -0.52 -27.83
C HIS A 101 -15.68 -1.55 -27.91
N THR A 102 -16.13 -1.85 -29.13
CA THR A 102 -17.19 -2.85 -29.41
C THR A 102 -16.79 -4.29 -29.10
N HIS A 103 -15.49 -4.56 -28.94
CA HIS A 103 -14.95 -5.88 -28.67
C HIS A 103 -14.06 -5.84 -27.43
N HIS A 104 -13.90 -7.00 -26.79
CA HIS A 104 -13.06 -7.11 -25.61
C HIS A 104 -11.62 -6.63 -25.90
N ILE A 105 -11.12 -5.76 -25.02
CA ILE A 105 -9.75 -5.26 -25.05
C ILE A 105 -8.98 -5.74 -23.83
N GLY A 106 -7.81 -6.34 -24.07
CA GLY A 106 -6.95 -6.82 -23.00
C GLY A 106 -6.18 -5.69 -22.30
N CYS A 107 -5.67 -6.00 -21.11
CA CYS A 107 -4.98 -5.05 -20.23
C CYS A 107 -3.80 -4.32 -20.89
N ARG A 108 -3.02 -5.00 -21.76
CA ARG A 108 -1.89 -4.38 -22.49
C ARG A 108 -2.35 -3.31 -23.47
N LYS A 109 -3.50 -3.50 -24.13
CA LYS A 109 -4.07 -2.52 -25.06
C LYS A 109 -4.58 -1.30 -24.30
N ILE A 110 -5.29 -1.52 -23.19
CA ILE A 110 -5.72 -0.43 -22.30
C ILE A 110 -4.52 0.36 -21.77
N GLN A 111 -3.44 -0.31 -21.35
CA GLN A 111 -2.22 0.36 -20.89
C GLN A 111 -1.62 1.29 -21.95
N ARG A 112 -1.55 0.85 -23.21
CA ARG A 112 -1.08 1.71 -24.31
C ARG A 112 -1.99 2.91 -24.53
N ILE A 113 -3.31 2.72 -24.49
CA ILE A 113 -4.29 3.80 -24.68
C ILE A 113 -4.19 4.81 -23.53
N LEU A 114 -4.07 4.33 -22.28
CA LEU A 114 -3.86 5.19 -21.11
C LEU A 114 -2.60 6.04 -21.25
N SER A 115 -1.48 5.44 -21.68
CA SER A 115 -0.22 6.16 -21.86
C SER A 115 -0.27 7.15 -23.01
N SER A 116 -0.89 6.79 -24.14
CA SER A 116 -0.88 7.59 -25.37
C SER A 116 -1.93 8.70 -25.38
N LYS A 117 -3.17 8.40 -24.97
CA LYS A 117 -4.29 9.36 -25.03
C LYS A 117 -4.47 10.18 -23.76
N TYR A 118 -4.17 9.59 -22.60
CA TYR A 118 -4.45 10.22 -21.30
C TYR A 118 -3.18 10.62 -20.54
N ASN A 119 -1.98 10.31 -21.08
CA ASN A 119 -0.69 10.49 -20.42
C ASN A 119 -0.61 9.83 -19.02
N ILE A 120 -1.33 8.72 -18.82
CA ILE A 120 -1.35 7.99 -17.55
C ILE A 120 -0.43 6.77 -17.67
N LYS A 121 0.73 6.83 -17.00
CA LYS A 121 1.72 5.75 -16.98
C LYS A 121 1.44 4.76 -15.84
N LEU A 122 0.61 3.75 -16.11
CA LEU A 122 0.37 2.63 -15.18
C LEU A 122 1.13 1.38 -15.58
N ASN A 123 1.57 0.61 -14.59
CA ASN A 123 2.09 -0.75 -14.79
C ASN A 123 0.97 -1.68 -15.26
N TYR A 124 1.27 -2.61 -16.16
CA TYR A 124 0.31 -3.62 -16.66
C TYR A 124 -0.35 -4.40 -15.51
N LYS A 125 0.38 -4.72 -14.43
CA LYS A 125 -0.17 -5.41 -13.24
C LYS A 125 -1.26 -4.57 -12.58
N THR A 126 -1.04 -3.27 -12.48
CA THR A 126 -2.00 -2.31 -11.92
C THR A 126 -3.24 -2.21 -12.79
N VAL A 127 -3.08 -2.08 -14.12
CA VAL A 127 -4.20 -2.06 -15.06
C VAL A 127 -5.00 -3.36 -14.97
N ASN A 128 -4.34 -4.52 -14.93
CA ASN A 128 -4.99 -5.82 -14.78
C ASN A 128 -5.76 -5.94 -13.45
N ASN A 129 -5.23 -5.41 -12.36
CA ASN A 129 -5.93 -5.35 -11.07
C ASN A 129 -7.14 -4.43 -11.10
N TYR A 130 -7.06 -3.28 -11.77
CA TYR A 130 -8.20 -2.38 -11.94
C TYR A 130 -9.28 -3.01 -12.81
N MET A 131 -8.92 -3.65 -13.92
CA MET A 131 -9.86 -4.40 -14.75
C MET A 131 -10.54 -5.53 -13.97
N ALA A 132 -9.79 -6.26 -13.14
CA ALA A 132 -10.36 -7.32 -12.29
C ALA A 132 -11.42 -6.77 -11.32
N ARG A 133 -11.13 -5.63 -10.68
CA ARG A 133 -12.07 -4.95 -9.76
C ARG A 133 -13.30 -4.41 -10.46
N LEU A 134 -13.19 -4.09 -11.75
CA LEU A 134 -14.29 -3.61 -12.58
C LEU A 134 -15.04 -4.74 -13.31
N SER A 135 -14.68 -6.00 -13.06
CA SER A 135 -15.23 -7.17 -13.76
C SER A 135 -15.09 -7.09 -15.29
N LEU A 136 -14.00 -6.50 -15.79
CA LEU A 136 -13.72 -6.30 -17.22
C LEU A 136 -12.77 -7.37 -17.81
N LEU A 137 -12.36 -8.36 -17.02
CA LEU A 137 -11.54 -9.46 -17.50
C LEU A 137 -12.40 -10.48 -18.24
N ARG A 138 -11.84 -11.12 -19.27
CA ARG A 138 -12.49 -12.30 -19.87
C ARG A 138 -12.47 -13.45 -18.90
N GLU A 139 -13.45 -14.33 -19.05
CA GLU A 139 -13.57 -15.58 -18.30
C GLU A 139 -12.28 -16.41 -18.35
N CYS A 140 -11.66 -16.57 -19.53
CA CYS A 140 -10.39 -17.28 -19.66
C CYS A 140 -9.21 -16.61 -18.93
N ASP A 141 -9.24 -15.30 -18.75
CA ASP A 141 -8.24 -14.53 -18.01
C ASP A 141 -8.50 -14.58 -16.49
N ILE A 142 -9.76 -14.82 -16.08
CA ILE A 142 -10.16 -15.09 -14.69
C ILE A 142 -9.67 -16.49 -14.28
N CYS A 143 -9.97 -17.53 -15.05
CA CYS A 143 -9.56 -18.91 -14.74
C CYS A 143 -8.04 -19.02 -14.53
N LYS A 144 -7.24 -18.45 -15.44
CA LYS A 144 -5.77 -18.43 -15.33
C LYS A 144 -5.26 -17.69 -14.10
N ARG A 145 -5.99 -16.66 -13.65
CA ARG A 145 -5.64 -15.89 -12.46
C ARG A 145 -5.92 -16.71 -11.20
N GLU A 146 -7.03 -17.43 -11.16
CA GLU A 146 -7.39 -18.31 -10.05
C GLU A 146 -6.42 -19.48 -9.91
N GLU A 147 -6.02 -20.11 -11.01
CA GLU A 147 -5.00 -21.18 -11.01
C GLU A 147 -3.67 -20.70 -10.43
N LYS A 148 -3.20 -19.51 -10.83
CA LYS A 148 -1.99 -18.91 -10.27
C LYS A 148 -2.09 -18.59 -8.78
N LEU A 149 -3.26 -18.13 -8.34
CA LEU A 149 -3.50 -17.86 -6.92
C LEU A 149 -3.46 -19.16 -6.12
N LYS A 150 -4.10 -20.23 -6.60
CA LYS A 150 -4.08 -21.55 -5.97
C LYS A 150 -2.66 -22.11 -5.89
N ALA A 151 -1.86 -22.00 -6.95
CA ALA A 151 -0.46 -22.43 -6.96
C ALA A 151 0.38 -21.68 -5.90
N SER A 152 0.20 -20.36 -5.77
CA SER A 152 0.96 -19.54 -4.81
C SER A 152 0.60 -19.77 -3.33
N VAL A 153 -0.54 -20.41 -3.06
CA VAL A 153 -0.97 -20.76 -1.69
C VAL A 153 -0.43 -22.14 -1.29
N ASN A 154 -0.24 -23.07 -2.24
CA ASN A 154 0.31 -24.40 -1.97
C ASN A 154 1.84 -24.44 -1.81
N GLU A 155 2.54 -23.36 -2.12
CA GLU A 155 4.01 -23.24 -1.94
C GLU A 155 4.40 -22.54 -0.62
N LYS A 156 3.45 -22.36 0.31
CA LYS A 156 3.67 -21.80 1.65
C LYS A 156 3.17 -22.75 2.73
#